data_AF-A0A2M7ZAH8-F1
#
_entry.id   AF-A0A2M7ZAH8-F1
#
_cell.length_a   1.000
_cell.length_b   1.000
_cell.length_c   1.000
_cell.angle_alpha   90.00
_cell.angle_beta   90.00
_cell.angle_gamma   90.00
#
_symmetry.space_group_name_H-M   'P 1'
#
loop_
_entity.id
_entity.type
_entity.pdbx_description
1 polymer ?
#
loop_
_entity_poly.entity_id
_entity_poly.type
_entity_poly.pdbx_seq_one_letter_code
_entity_poly.pdbx_strand_id
1 'polypeptide(L)'
;MQKEFFSSRFALIVSTLGIAVGTGNIWRFPRIVAQNGGGTFLIPWLIFLFLWSLPLIIAEFAIGKHTRSSPVLALSKLAGKKFMWMGGFVAFVSTAIMFYYAVVTGWCLNYFISSVSGNLLSTNDYFKYWTDFNSSLLPLVFQIVVMILGSMIIYRGVTKGIESTSKILVTSLIVIILILLIRAVTLPNAIKGIEYFFTPDLHRIFDYKIWLAALTQNAWDTGAGWGLILTYAIYLRKRDDIALNASLIGFGNNSISLIAGIIIFSTTFALSNGNPLEKLSVSGPANTGMTLIMLPQLFSKLSNSFFVNSFFASLFFLALSMAAFTSLISMIELTSKSLTDLGITRNKAIFYTTIIGILFGIPSAIDTDILINQDWVWGVGLIISGAFIAFSVIKFGVEKFRTELIIPDSDFHIGKIYNFLIKYLIPIQAIVLLFWWLYSSVLWDSQWLNPFHAENVGTCLFQWGIIIGVLMLFNRKLIQRKFL
;
A
#
# COMPACT_ATOMS: atom_id res chain seq x y z
N MET A 1 26.74 15.30 6.44
CA MET A 1 25.91 14.13 6.77
C MET A 1 26.57 12.89 6.21
N GLN A 2 26.80 11.88 7.05
CA GLN A 2 27.31 10.58 6.61
C GLN A 2 26.25 9.94 5.71
N LYS A 3 26.64 9.41 4.55
CA LYS A 3 25.69 8.71 3.66
C LYS A 3 25.33 7.38 4.30
N GLU A 4 24.07 7.22 4.69
CA GLU A 4 23.54 5.95 5.18
C GLU A 4 23.18 5.03 4.01
N PHE A 5 23.46 3.74 4.19
CA PHE A 5 23.13 2.69 3.22
C PHE A 5 22.57 1.49 3.97
N PHE A 6 21.80 0.67 3.26
CA PHE A 6 21.47 -0.67 3.77
C PHE A 6 22.75 -1.51 3.96
N SER A 7 22.80 -2.29 5.04
CA SER A 7 23.98 -3.07 5.41
C SER A 7 24.24 -4.26 4.47
N SER A 8 23.19 -4.75 3.80
CA SER A 8 23.24 -5.91 2.92
C SER A 8 22.10 -5.90 1.89
N ARG A 9 22.21 -6.75 0.86
CA ARG A 9 21.14 -6.97 -0.11
C ARG A 9 19.89 -7.58 0.54
N PHE A 10 20.08 -8.50 1.47
CA PHE A 10 18.97 -9.09 2.25
C PHE A 10 18.22 -8.01 3.05
N ALA A 11 18.94 -7.12 3.73
CA ALA A 11 18.35 -5.99 4.44
C ALA A 11 17.48 -5.11 3.54
N LEU A 12 18.00 -4.75 2.36
CA LEU A 12 17.25 -3.99 1.37
C LEU A 12 15.97 -4.72 0.94
N ILE A 13 16.07 -5.99 0.56
CA ILE A 13 14.93 -6.78 0.08
C ILE A 13 13.87 -6.87 1.16
N VAL A 14 14.24 -7.19 2.40
CA VAL A 14 13.28 -7.32 3.50
C VAL A 14 12.63 -5.98 3.85
N SER A 15 13.40 -4.87 3.87
CA SER A 15 12.84 -3.54 4.10
C SER A 15 11.89 -3.09 2.98
N THR A 16 12.21 -3.41 1.72
CA THR A 16 11.38 -3.04 0.58
C THR A 16 10.16 -3.96 0.41
N LEU A 17 10.25 -5.22 0.79
CA LEU A 17 9.10 -6.09 0.97
C LEU A 17 8.16 -5.56 2.07
N GLY A 18 8.69 -4.98 3.15
CA GLY A 18 7.88 -4.32 4.18
C GLY A 18 7.10 -3.10 3.69
N ILE A 19 7.49 -2.50 2.55
CA ILE A 19 6.69 -1.47 1.87
C ILE A 19 5.49 -2.12 1.18
N ALA A 20 5.77 -3.12 0.34
CA ALA A 20 4.79 -3.71 -0.56
C ALA A 20 3.80 -4.62 0.18
N VAL A 21 4.29 -5.43 1.12
CA VAL A 21 3.46 -6.31 1.94
C VAL A 21 2.80 -5.49 3.05
N GLY A 22 1.59 -5.01 2.77
CA GLY A 22 0.77 -4.22 3.68
C GLY A 22 -0.53 -4.92 4.06
N THR A 23 -1.44 -4.16 4.66
CA THR A 23 -2.79 -4.64 4.97
C THR A 23 -3.57 -5.03 3.71
N GLY A 24 -3.30 -4.36 2.58
CA GLY A 24 -3.89 -4.62 1.28
C GLY A 24 -3.80 -6.09 0.84
N ASN A 25 -2.64 -6.72 1.02
CA ASN A 25 -2.42 -8.12 0.65
C ASN A 25 -3.27 -9.07 1.50
N ILE A 26 -3.43 -8.76 2.78
CA ILE A 26 -4.04 -9.66 3.77
C ILE A 26 -5.58 -9.53 3.77
N TRP A 27 -6.11 -8.31 3.74
CA TRP A 27 -7.54 -8.08 3.91
C TRP A 27 -8.31 -7.66 2.67
N ARG A 28 -7.65 -6.99 1.72
CA ARG A 28 -8.32 -6.34 0.58
C ARG A 28 -8.28 -7.28 -0.60
N PHE A 29 -7.10 -7.83 -0.89
CA PHE A 29 -6.90 -8.74 -2.00
C PHE A 29 -7.87 -9.92 -1.99
N PRO A 30 -8.08 -10.67 -0.88
CA PRO A 30 -9.03 -11.79 -0.88
C PRO A 30 -10.48 -11.35 -1.16
N ARG A 31 -10.90 -10.21 -0.61
CA ARG A 31 -12.22 -9.61 -0.89
C ARG A 31 -12.38 -9.26 -2.38
N ILE A 32 -11.39 -8.61 -2.97
CA ILE A 32 -11.42 -8.21 -4.38
C ILE A 32 -11.46 -9.44 -5.28
N VAL A 33 -10.71 -10.50 -4.95
CA VAL A 33 -10.78 -11.79 -5.67
C VAL A 33 -12.19 -12.38 -5.59
N ALA A 34 -12.81 -12.37 -4.40
CA ALA A 34 -14.17 -12.89 -4.22
C ALA A 34 -15.20 -12.11 -5.05
N GLN A 35 -15.10 -10.78 -5.06
CA GLN A 35 -16.00 -9.88 -5.80
C GLN A 35 -15.83 -9.97 -7.33
N ASN A 36 -14.64 -10.38 -7.81
CA ASN A 36 -14.29 -10.34 -9.24
C ASN A 36 -14.09 -11.74 -9.86
N GLY A 37 -14.74 -12.77 -9.33
CA GLY A 37 -14.82 -14.08 -10.00
C GLY A 37 -13.65 -15.02 -9.72
N GLY A 38 -13.04 -14.93 -8.53
CA GLY A 38 -12.10 -15.95 -8.06
C GLY A 38 -10.87 -16.08 -8.96
N GLY A 39 -10.60 -17.29 -9.44
CA GLY A 39 -9.44 -17.59 -10.28
C GLY A 39 -9.36 -16.75 -11.57
N THR A 40 -10.48 -16.30 -12.13
CA THR A 40 -10.49 -15.45 -13.33
C THR A 40 -9.78 -14.13 -13.10
N PHE A 41 -9.91 -13.54 -11.91
CA PHE A 41 -9.26 -12.27 -11.56
C PHE A 41 -7.73 -12.41 -11.43
N LEU A 42 -7.24 -13.58 -11.01
CA LEU A 42 -5.81 -13.80 -10.78
C LEU A 42 -4.99 -13.70 -12.08
N ILE A 43 -5.58 -14.05 -13.23
CA ILE A 43 -4.92 -14.01 -14.54
C ILE A 43 -4.54 -12.57 -14.93
N PRO A 44 -5.49 -11.61 -15.11
CA PRO A 44 -5.14 -10.24 -15.43
C PRO A 44 -4.32 -9.59 -14.32
N TRP A 45 -4.56 -9.93 -13.05
CA TRP A 45 -3.78 -9.38 -11.93
C TRP A 45 -2.30 -9.76 -12.02
N LEU A 46 -1.99 -11.00 -12.40
CA LEU A 46 -0.61 -11.43 -12.65
C LEU A 46 -0.02 -10.77 -13.91
N ILE A 47 -0.81 -10.60 -14.97
CA ILE A 47 -0.36 -9.89 -16.18
C ILE A 47 0.03 -8.44 -15.85
N PHE A 48 -0.77 -7.74 -15.04
CA PHE A 48 -0.50 -6.35 -14.68
C PHE A 48 0.70 -6.17 -13.74
N LEU A 49 1.15 -7.23 -13.06
CA LEU A 49 2.45 -7.21 -12.39
C LEU A 49 3.58 -6.83 -13.37
N PHE A 50 3.56 -7.41 -14.58
CA PHE A 50 4.58 -7.16 -15.60
C PHE A 50 4.31 -5.90 -16.43
N LEU A 51 3.04 -5.57 -16.66
CA LEU A 51 2.66 -4.47 -17.55
C LEU A 51 2.62 -3.09 -16.88
N TRP A 52 2.39 -3.05 -15.56
CA TRP A 52 2.26 -1.80 -14.79
C TRP A 52 3.28 -1.73 -13.65
N SER A 53 3.20 -2.66 -12.70
CA SER A 53 3.91 -2.51 -11.43
C SER A 53 5.41 -2.67 -11.56
N LEU A 54 5.89 -3.75 -12.18
CA LEU A 54 7.32 -4.01 -12.30
C LEU A 54 8.08 -2.89 -13.05
N PRO A 55 7.59 -2.37 -14.20
CA PRO A 55 8.24 -1.23 -14.86
C PRO A 55 8.30 0.04 -14.00
N LEU A 56 7.24 0.34 -13.24
CA LEU A 56 7.20 1.50 -12.34
C LEU A 56 8.12 1.31 -11.12
N ILE A 57 8.14 0.13 -10.52
CA ILE A 57 9.04 -0.21 -9.41
C ILE A 57 10.49 -0.07 -9.86
N ILE A 58 10.84 -0.60 -11.04
CA ILE A 58 12.17 -0.43 -11.66
C ILE A 58 12.51 1.06 -11.84
N ALA A 59 11.55 1.86 -12.33
CA ALA A 59 11.74 3.30 -12.50
C ALA A 59 12.01 3.99 -11.15
N GLU A 60 11.23 3.69 -10.12
CA GLU A 60 11.42 4.27 -8.78
C GLU A 60 12.78 3.91 -8.17
N PHE A 61 13.20 2.65 -8.30
CA PHE A 61 14.52 2.20 -7.88
C PHE A 61 15.64 2.97 -8.59
N ALA A 62 15.58 3.06 -9.92
CA ALA A 62 16.57 3.75 -10.71
C ALA A 62 16.61 5.26 -10.39
N ILE A 63 15.45 5.90 -10.25
CA ILE A 63 15.33 7.33 -9.91
C ILE A 63 15.92 7.60 -8.52
N GLY A 64 15.54 6.83 -7.51
CA GLY A 64 16.03 7.01 -6.13
C GLY A 64 17.54 6.77 -6.02
N LYS A 65 18.04 5.69 -6.63
CA LYS A 65 19.47 5.34 -6.65
C LYS A 65 20.30 6.38 -7.41
N HIS A 66 19.77 6.95 -8.49
CA HIS A 66 20.47 7.96 -9.29
C HIS A 66 20.48 9.33 -8.60
N THR A 67 19.32 9.82 -8.18
CA THR A 67 19.16 11.21 -7.70
C THR A 67 19.56 11.41 -6.24
N ARG A 68 19.48 10.35 -5.42
CA ARG A 68 19.68 10.37 -3.97
C ARG A 68 18.79 11.40 -3.27
N SER A 69 17.56 11.54 -3.74
CA SER A 69 16.61 12.52 -3.27
C SER A 69 15.20 11.95 -3.23
N SER A 70 14.37 12.51 -2.35
CA SER A 70 12.92 12.30 -2.24
C SER A 70 12.22 12.52 -3.58
N PRO A 71 10.98 12.03 -3.76
CA PRO A 71 10.22 12.22 -5.01
C PRO A 71 10.19 13.67 -5.49
N VAL A 72 10.07 14.64 -4.56
CA VAL A 72 10.02 16.07 -4.84
C VAL A 72 11.24 16.54 -5.65
N LEU A 73 12.45 16.32 -5.12
CA LEU A 73 13.67 16.76 -5.76
C LEU A 73 14.14 15.79 -6.86
N ALA A 74 13.82 14.50 -6.74
CA ALA A 74 14.16 13.50 -7.75
C ALA A 74 13.51 13.83 -9.10
N LEU A 75 12.21 14.11 -9.12
CA LEU A 75 11.51 14.45 -10.38
C LEU A 75 12.00 15.79 -10.96
N SER A 76 12.38 16.75 -10.12
CA SER A 76 13.05 17.99 -10.55
C SER A 76 14.39 17.71 -11.25
N LYS A 77 15.19 16.78 -10.73
CA LYS A 77 16.49 16.40 -11.31
C LYS A 77 16.36 15.63 -12.63
N LEU A 78 15.32 14.79 -12.79
CA LEU A 78 15.10 14.03 -14.03
C LEU A 78 14.38 14.82 -15.12
N ALA A 79 13.24 15.42 -14.78
CA ALA A 79 12.37 16.08 -15.76
C ALA A 79 12.69 17.58 -15.93
N GLY A 80 13.36 18.18 -14.95
CA GLY A 80 13.73 19.59 -14.90
C GLY A 80 12.97 20.36 -13.81
N LYS A 81 13.56 21.49 -13.38
CA LYS A 81 13.06 22.31 -12.25
C LYS A 81 11.58 22.70 -12.37
N LYS A 82 11.07 22.88 -13.59
CA LYS A 82 9.66 23.21 -13.86
C LYS A 82 8.67 22.13 -13.39
N PHE A 83 9.11 20.89 -13.21
CA PHE A 83 8.27 19.74 -12.86
C PHE A 83 8.44 19.27 -11.41
N MET A 84 9.12 20.04 -10.55
CA MET A 84 9.27 19.70 -9.12
C MET A 84 7.91 19.49 -8.42
N TRP A 85 6.88 20.24 -8.83
CA TRP A 85 5.52 20.11 -8.30
C TRP A 85 4.92 18.71 -8.51
N MET A 86 5.29 17.99 -9.59
CA MET A 86 4.83 16.62 -9.83
C MET A 86 5.42 15.66 -8.78
N GLY A 87 6.70 15.83 -8.45
CA GLY A 87 7.32 15.10 -7.34
C GLY A 87 6.73 15.49 -5.99
N GLY A 88 6.38 16.77 -5.82
CA GLY A 88 5.60 17.27 -4.69
C GLY A 88 4.26 16.57 -4.54
N PHE A 89 3.55 16.35 -5.66
CA PHE A 89 2.28 15.64 -5.68
C PHE A 89 2.45 14.17 -5.28
N VAL A 90 3.43 13.47 -5.86
CA VAL A 90 3.75 12.08 -5.49
C VAL A 90 4.03 11.96 -3.99
N ALA A 91 4.86 12.86 -3.45
CA ALA A 91 5.16 12.87 -2.02
C ALA A 91 3.92 13.17 -1.17
N PHE A 92 3.13 14.17 -1.57
CA PHE A 92 1.93 14.57 -0.85
C PHE A 92 0.87 13.47 -0.81
N VAL A 93 0.61 12.78 -1.93
CA VAL A 93 -0.37 11.68 -1.96
C VAL A 93 0.01 10.61 -0.93
N SER A 94 1.27 10.18 -0.90
CA SER A 94 1.74 9.19 0.08
C SER A 94 1.72 9.71 1.52
N THR A 95 1.98 11.01 1.73
CA THR A 95 1.82 11.66 3.04
C THR A 95 0.35 11.76 3.45
N ALA A 96 -0.57 12.02 2.53
CA ALA A 96 -2.00 12.07 2.83
C ALA A 96 -2.55 10.68 3.16
N ILE A 97 -2.06 9.64 2.48
CA ILE A 97 -2.37 8.25 2.83
C ILE A 97 -1.87 7.93 4.24
N MET A 98 -0.67 8.38 4.61
CA MET A 98 -0.13 8.21 5.97
C MET A 98 -1.11 8.65 7.06
N PHE A 99 -1.89 9.72 6.82
CA PHE A 99 -2.80 10.29 7.82
C PHE A 99 -3.88 9.31 8.26
N TYR A 100 -4.63 8.74 7.31
CA TYR A 100 -5.67 7.76 7.62
C TYR A 100 -5.10 6.34 7.81
N TYR A 101 -3.98 6.02 7.15
CA TYR A 101 -3.34 4.72 7.29
C TYR A 101 -2.74 4.52 8.69
N ALA A 102 -2.34 5.59 9.38
CA ALA A 102 -1.97 5.53 10.80
C ALA A 102 -3.15 5.08 11.68
N VAL A 103 -4.38 5.51 11.36
CA VAL A 103 -5.61 5.07 12.07
C VAL A 103 -5.84 3.58 11.84
N VAL A 104 -5.77 3.14 10.58
CA VAL A 104 -5.83 1.72 10.18
C VAL A 104 -4.78 0.87 10.89
N THR A 105 -3.55 1.36 10.99
CA THR A 105 -2.46 0.67 11.71
C THR A 105 -2.80 0.56 13.21
N GLY A 106 -3.40 1.61 13.78
CA GLY A 106 -3.92 1.59 15.14
C GLY A 106 -5.03 0.57 15.37
N TRP A 107 -5.96 0.42 14.41
CA TRP A 107 -6.99 -0.63 14.46
C TRP A 107 -6.38 -2.03 14.50
N CYS A 108 -5.39 -2.29 13.66
CA CYS A 108 -4.71 -3.59 13.62
C CYS A 108 -4.03 -3.90 14.96
N LEU A 109 -3.36 -2.91 15.56
CA LEU A 109 -2.72 -3.05 16.86
C LEU A 109 -3.74 -3.31 17.98
N ASN A 110 -4.86 -2.58 18.00
CA ASN A 110 -5.93 -2.81 18.97
C ASN A 110 -6.51 -4.22 18.87
N TYR A 111 -6.77 -4.69 17.64
CA TYR A 111 -7.33 -6.02 17.42
C TYR A 111 -6.35 -7.13 17.83
N PHE A 112 -5.04 -6.93 17.63
CA PHE A 112 -4.01 -7.84 18.14
C PHE A 112 -4.01 -7.91 19.68
N ILE A 113 -4.05 -6.77 20.37
CA ILE A 113 -4.12 -6.72 21.83
C ILE A 113 -5.42 -7.40 22.31
N SER A 114 -6.52 -7.13 21.62
CA SER A 114 -7.84 -7.66 21.96
C SER A 114 -7.96 -9.18 21.72
N SER A 115 -7.28 -9.72 20.72
CA SER A 115 -7.23 -11.17 20.49
C SER A 115 -6.35 -11.89 21.52
N VAL A 116 -5.23 -11.27 21.94
CA VAL A 116 -4.33 -11.82 22.97
C VAL A 116 -4.99 -11.78 24.36
N SER A 117 -5.71 -10.71 24.67
CA SER A 117 -6.48 -10.59 25.92
C SER A 117 -7.69 -11.52 25.98
N GLY A 118 -8.09 -12.13 24.85
CA GLY A 118 -9.29 -12.95 24.74
C GLY A 118 -10.59 -12.16 24.55
N ASN A 119 -10.61 -10.86 24.85
CA ASN A 119 -11.79 -10.00 24.74
C ASN A 119 -12.47 -10.07 23.37
N LEU A 120 -11.67 -10.11 22.29
CA LEU A 120 -12.18 -10.17 20.93
C LEU A 120 -12.98 -11.45 20.66
N LEU A 121 -12.58 -12.59 21.23
CA LEU A 121 -13.23 -13.86 20.96
C LEU A 121 -14.37 -14.17 21.93
N SER A 122 -14.45 -13.43 23.04
CA SER A 122 -15.54 -13.51 24.00
C SER A 122 -16.79 -12.71 23.61
N THR A 123 -16.70 -11.87 22.56
CA THR A 123 -17.86 -11.12 22.07
C THR A 123 -18.82 -12.02 21.29
N ASN A 124 -20.13 -11.78 21.48
CA ASN A 124 -21.18 -12.44 20.70
C ASN A 124 -21.56 -11.64 19.44
N ASP A 125 -21.28 -10.34 19.43
CA ASP A 125 -21.58 -9.43 18.33
C ASP A 125 -20.31 -8.67 17.91
N TYR A 126 -19.71 -9.12 16.81
CA TYR A 126 -18.50 -8.53 16.26
C TYR A 126 -18.75 -7.20 15.54
N PHE A 127 -19.96 -7.00 15.01
CA PHE A 127 -20.32 -5.73 14.38
C PHE A 127 -20.43 -4.65 15.45
N LYS A 128 -21.14 -4.95 16.54
CA LYS A 128 -21.22 -4.05 17.70
C LYS A 128 -19.84 -3.78 18.31
N TYR A 129 -19.02 -4.82 18.47
CA TYR A 129 -17.65 -4.65 18.97
C TYR A 129 -16.85 -3.65 18.11
N TRP A 130 -16.95 -3.76 16.78
CA TRP A 130 -16.33 -2.81 15.86
C TRP A 130 -16.90 -1.40 16.01
N THR A 131 -18.23 -1.24 16.07
CA THR A 131 -18.84 0.10 16.19
C THR A 131 -18.52 0.77 17.52
N ASP A 132 -18.49 0.01 18.62
CA ASP A 132 -18.13 0.50 19.96
C ASP A 132 -16.66 0.93 20.01
N PHE A 133 -15.77 0.17 19.35
CA PHE A 133 -14.37 0.56 19.20
C PHE A 133 -14.22 1.83 18.35
N ASN A 134 -14.84 1.85 17.18
CA ASN A 134 -14.69 2.91 16.18
C ASN A 134 -15.30 4.25 16.62
N SER A 135 -16.34 4.22 17.46
CA SER A 135 -16.94 5.43 18.07
C SER A 135 -16.24 5.90 19.35
N SER A 136 -15.28 5.13 19.87
CA SER A 136 -14.52 5.48 21.06
C SER A 136 -13.31 6.37 20.77
N LEU A 137 -12.57 6.77 21.81
CA LEU A 137 -11.28 7.46 21.66
C LEU A 137 -10.11 6.52 21.32
N LEU A 138 -10.32 5.20 21.31
CA LEU A 138 -9.23 4.24 21.10
C LEU A 138 -8.57 4.35 19.71
N PRO A 139 -9.30 4.52 18.58
CA PRO A 139 -8.67 4.74 17.28
C PRO A 139 -7.66 5.91 17.31
N LEU A 140 -8.02 7.02 17.94
CA LEU A 140 -7.16 8.19 18.11
C LEU A 140 -5.92 7.87 18.96
N VAL A 141 -6.11 7.20 20.11
CA VAL A 141 -5.01 6.81 21.00
C VAL A 141 -4.03 5.89 20.27
N PHE A 142 -4.53 4.86 19.60
CA PHE A 142 -3.69 3.91 18.88
C PHE A 142 -2.99 4.54 17.68
N GLN A 143 -3.64 5.45 16.94
CA GLN A 143 -2.99 6.24 15.88
C GLN A 143 -1.78 7.03 16.43
N ILE A 144 -1.94 7.70 17.56
CA ILE A 144 -0.85 8.45 18.21
C ILE A 144 0.30 7.50 18.58
N VAL A 145 -0.02 6.36 19.18
CA VAL A 145 0.98 5.35 19.58
C VAL A 145 1.78 4.87 18.36
N VAL A 146 1.13 4.46 17.27
CA VAL A 146 1.83 3.93 16.10
C VAL A 146 2.62 5.01 15.37
N MET A 147 2.15 6.25 15.33
CA MET A 147 2.91 7.38 14.76
C MET A 147 4.18 7.68 15.56
N ILE A 148 4.11 7.66 16.90
CA ILE A 148 5.27 7.85 17.77
C ILE A 148 6.26 6.71 17.58
N LEU A 149 5.80 5.45 17.64
CA LEU A 149 6.66 4.28 17.47
C LEU A 149 7.35 4.27 16.09
N GLY A 150 6.61 4.55 15.01
CA GLY A 150 7.17 4.66 13.67
C GLY A 150 8.21 5.78 13.57
N SER A 151 7.93 6.94 14.16
CA SER A 151 8.85 8.07 14.18
C SER A 151 10.12 7.79 14.99
N MET A 152 10.03 7.04 16.10
CA MET A 152 11.18 6.58 16.88
C MET A 152 12.09 5.66 16.06
N ILE A 153 11.52 4.81 15.21
CA ILE A 153 12.29 3.95 14.28
C ILE A 153 13.02 4.82 13.26
N ILE A 154 12.33 5.78 12.65
CA ILE A 154 12.93 6.70 11.66
C ILE A 154 14.04 7.56 12.29
N TYR A 155 13.87 7.96 13.55
CA TYR A 155 14.87 8.69 14.32
C TYR A 155 16.17 7.91 14.53
N ARG A 156 16.10 6.57 14.63
CA ARG A 156 17.27 5.67 14.74
C ARG A 156 18.03 5.50 13.42
N GLY A 157 17.57 6.10 12.32
CA GLY A 157 18.22 6.05 11.00
C GLY A 157 17.91 4.78 10.21
N VAL A 158 18.54 4.63 9.05
CA VAL A 158 18.23 3.54 8.10
C VAL A 158 18.67 2.19 8.65
N THR A 159 19.93 2.05 9.07
CA THR A 159 20.48 0.74 9.49
C THR A 159 19.96 0.29 10.86
N LYS A 160 20.02 1.17 11.88
CA LYS A 160 19.59 0.81 13.25
C LYS A 160 18.08 0.90 13.45
N GLY A 161 17.38 1.67 12.61
CA GLY A 161 15.93 1.83 12.64
C GLY A 161 15.23 0.95 11.61
N ILE A 162 15.10 1.45 10.38
CA ILE A 162 14.29 0.86 9.31
C ILE A 162 14.69 -0.60 9.05
N GLU A 163 15.96 -0.85 8.79
CA GLU A 163 16.49 -2.16 8.44
C GLU A 163 16.30 -3.17 9.59
N SER A 164 16.76 -2.83 10.79
CA SER A 164 16.66 -3.71 11.96
C SER A 164 15.21 -4.10 12.25
N THR A 165 14.31 -3.12 12.21
CA THR A 165 12.88 -3.34 12.45
C THR A 165 12.26 -4.19 11.35
N SER A 166 12.55 -3.88 10.08
CA SER A 166 12.01 -4.64 8.95
C SER A 166 12.45 -6.11 8.98
N LYS A 167 13.72 -6.37 9.30
CA LYS A 167 14.24 -7.74 9.43
C LYS A 167 13.44 -8.56 10.42
N ILE A 168 13.06 -7.98 11.55
CA ILE A 168 12.26 -8.68 12.57
C ILE A 168 10.82 -8.80 12.11
N LEU A 169 10.16 -7.69 11.78
CA LEU A 169 8.72 -7.66 11.51
C LEU A 169 8.35 -8.45 10.25
N VAL A 170 9.03 -8.22 9.13
CA VAL A 170 8.70 -8.85 7.84
C VAL A 170 9.06 -10.34 7.85
N THR A 171 10.17 -10.72 8.46
CA THR A 171 10.52 -12.15 8.59
C THR A 171 9.53 -12.88 9.50
N SER A 172 9.17 -12.27 10.64
CA SER A 172 8.16 -12.84 11.55
C SER A 172 6.79 -12.94 10.86
N LEU A 173 6.40 -11.91 10.11
CA LEU A 173 5.18 -11.89 9.30
C LEU A 173 5.12 -13.09 8.36
N ILE A 174 6.18 -13.36 7.59
CA ILE A 174 6.24 -14.49 6.66
C ILE A 174 6.06 -15.82 7.40
N VAL A 175 6.78 -16.01 8.51
CA VAL A 175 6.67 -17.23 9.33
C VAL A 175 5.24 -17.41 9.86
N ILE A 176 4.63 -16.35 10.38
CA ILE A 176 3.27 -16.38 10.90
C ILE A 176 2.26 -16.72 9.80
N ILE A 177 2.39 -16.11 8.62
CA ILE A 177 1.54 -16.39 7.47
C ILE A 177 1.65 -17.86 7.04
N LEU A 178 2.84 -18.46 7.06
CA LEU A 178 3.01 -19.89 6.76
C LEU A 178 2.35 -20.79 7.82
N ILE A 179 2.42 -20.45 9.10
CA ILE A 179 1.72 -21.17 10.17
C ILE A 179 0.20 -21.10 9.95
N LEU A 180 -0.32 -19.92 9.64
CA LEU A 180 -1.74 -19.70 9.34
C LEU A 180 -2.17 -20.47 8.08
N LEU A 181 -1.32 -20.52 7.05
CA LEU A 181 -1.56 -21.30 5.84
C LEU A 181 -1.72 -22.79 6.16
N ILE A 182 -0.79 -23.38 6.91
CA ILE A 182 -0.87 -24.79 7.31
C ILE A 182 -2.16 -25.06 8.07
N ARG A 183 -2.54 -24.18 9.00
CA ARG A 183 -3.80 -24.34 9.74
C ARG A 183 -5.01 -24.22 8.82
N ALA A 184 -5.03 -23.26 7.90
CA ALA A 184 -6.17 -23.01 7.03
C ALA A 184 -6.43 -24.18 6.06
N VAL A 185 -5.38 -24.74 5.44
CA VAL A 185 -5.52 -25.83 4.47
C VAL A 185 -5.82 -27.19 5.10
N THR A 186 -5.58 -27.34 6.41
CA THR A 186 -5.90 -28.56 7.17
C THR A 186 -7.32 -28.57 7.74
N LEU A 187 -8.09 -27.49 7.56
CA LEU A 187 -9.50 -27.45 7.96
C LEU A 187 -10.37 -28.35 7.07
N PRO A 188 -11.45 -28.92 7.61
CA PRO A 188 -12.41 -29.69 6.80
C PRO A 188 -13.01 -28.79 5.72
N ASN A 189 -13.15 -29.32 4.49
CA ASN A 189 -13.65 -28.58 3.31
C ASN A 189 -12.79 -27.39 2.83
N ALA A 190 -11.61 -27.16 3.40
CA ALA A 190 -10.68 -26.10 2.94
C ALA A 190 -10.40 -26.16 1.43
N ILE A 191 -10.30 -27.38 0.89
CA ILE A 191 -10.01 -27.61 -0.52
C ILE A 191 -11.02 -26.93 -1.46
N LYS A 192 -12.30 -26.83 -1.09
CA LYS A 192 -13.33 -26.15 -1.90
C LYS A 192 -13.04 -24.65 -2.04
N GLY A 193 -12.49 -24.04 -0.99
CA GLY A 193 -12.05 -22.64 -1.03
C GLY A 193 -10.87 -22.46 -1.98
N ILE A 194 -9.92 -23.39 -1.97
CA ILE A 194 -8.76 -23.39 -2.88
C ILE A 194 -9.21 -23.61 -4.33
N GLU A 195 -10.12 -24.57 -4.57
CA GLU A 195 -10.71 -24.82 -5.88
C GLU A 195 -11.38 -23.57 -6.43
N TYR A 196 -12.24 -22.91 -5.65
CA TYR A 196 -12.86 -21.66 -6.07
C TYR A 196 -11.82 -20.56 -6.34
N PHE A 197 -10.80 -20.44 -5.48
CA PHE A 197 -9.78 -19.41 -5.59
C PHE A 197 -8.91 -19.57 -6.84
N PHE A 198 -8.64 -20.79 -7.30
CA PHE A 198 -7.76 -21.05 -8.45
C PHE A 198 -8.48 -21.49 -9.73
N THR A 199 -9.78 -21.80 -9.69
CA THR A 199 -10.52 -22.20 -10.90
C THR A 199 -11.01 -20.97 -11.66
N PRO A 200 -10.50 -20.70 -12.88
CA PRO A 200 -10.98 -19.59 -13.67
C PRO A 200 -12.29 -19.93 -14.39
N ASP A 201 -13.25 -19.03 -14.29
CA ASP A 201 -14.39 -18.96 -15.20
C ASP A 201 -13.97 -18.22 -16.49
N LEU A 202 -13.85 -18.98 -17.58
CA LEU A 202 -13.42 -18.49 -18.89
C LEU A 202 -14.43 -17.53 -19.53
N HIS A 203 -15.71 -17.57 -19.17
CA HIS A 203 -16.68 -16.62 -19.72
C HIS A 203 -16.47 -15.23 -19.12
N ARG A 204 -16.12 -15.18 -17.83
CA ARG A 204 -15.86 -13.94 -17.12
C ARG A 204 -14.56 -13.27 -17.55
N ILE A 205 -13.63 -13.96 -18.20
CA ILE A 205 -12.35 -13.34 -18.64
C ILE A 205 -12.57 -12.20 -19.64
N PHE A 206 -13.70 -12.20 -20.36
CA PHE A 206 -14.08 -11.15 -21.29
C PHE A 206 -14.76 -9.95 -20.63
N ASP A 207 -15.06 -10.01 -19.33
CA ASP A 207 -15.57 -8.88 -18.57
C ASP A 207 -14.45 -7.88 -18.28
N TYR A 208 -14.50 -6.75 -18.98
CA TYR A 208 -13.52 -5.68 -18.85
C TYR A 208 -13.43 -5.12 -17.40
N LYS A 209 -14.48 -5.25 -16.58
CA LYS A 209 -14.47 -4.80 -15.18
C LYS A 209 -13.46 -5.60 -14.33
N ILE A 210 -13.29 -6.89 -14.63
CA ILE A 210 -12.30 -7.74 -13.93
C ILE A 210 -10.88 -7.24 -14.24
N TRP A 211 -10.60 -6.86 -15.48
CA TRP A 211 -9.30 -6.31 -15.88
C TRP A 211 -9.01 -4.96 -15.21
N LEU A 212 -10.02 -4.08 -15.13
CA LEU A 212 -9.89 -2.79 -14.45
C LEU A 212 -9.66 -2.97 -12.95
N ALA A 213 -10.41 -3.87 -12.31
CA ALA A 213 -10.21 -4.22 -10.90
C ALA A 213 -8.83 -4.82 -10.67
N ALA A 214 -8.36 -5.69 -11.56
CA ALA A 214 -7.06 -6.36 -11.46
C ALA A 214 -5.88 -5.40 -11.60
N LEU A 215 -5.93 -4.51 -12.60
CA LEU A 215 -4.94 -3.45 -12.77
C LEU A 215 -4.90 -2.52 -11.56
N THR A 216 -6.08 -2.11 -11.09
CA THR A 216 -6.20 -1.22 -9.94
C THR A 216 -5.65 -1.88 -8.67
N GLN A 217 -6.03 -3.13 -8.38
CA GLN A 217 -5.51 -3.87 -7.24
C GLN A 217 -4.00 -4.05 -7.35
N ASN A 218 -3.46 -4.38 -8.53
CA ASN A 218 -2.03 -4.56 -8.70
C ASN A 218 -1.24 -3.25 -8.47
N ALA A 219 -1.77 -2.10 -8.89
CA ALA A 219 -1.19 -0.79 -8.67
C ALA A 219 -1.14 -0.39 -7.18
N TRP A 220 -2.21 -0.69 -6.43
CA TRP A 220 -2.28 -0.38 -5.00
C TRP A 220 -1.52 -1.38 -4.12
N ASP A 221 -1.47 -2.65 -4.51
CA ASP A 221 -0.89 -3.73 -3.70
C ASP A 221 0.65 -3.65 -3.70
N THR A 222 1.31 -3.43 -4.84
CA THR A 222 2.78 -3.49 -4.90
C THR A 222 3.50 -2.19 -4.49
N GLY A 223 2.76 -1.11 -4.18
CA GLY A 223 3.33 0.21 -3.90
C GLY A 223 3.95 0.93 -5.12
N ALA A 224 3.62 0.48 -6.34
CA ALA A 224 4.21 1.00 -7.57
C ALA A 224 3.67 2.40 -7.90
N GLY A 225 4.56 3.38 -8.04
CA GLY A 225 4.16 4.76 -8.35
C GLY A 225 3.91 5.64 -7.12
N TRP A 226 4.13 5.15 -5.90
CA TRP A 226 3.84 5.87 -4.66
C TRP A 226 5.00 6.78 -4.22
N GLY A 227 6.20 6.60 -4.75
CA GLY A 227 7.42 7.28 -4.29
C GLY A 227 8.07 6.64 -3.05
N LEU A 228 7.44 5.62 -2.45
CA LEU A 228 7.95 4.93 -1.26
C LEU A 228 9.21 4.13 -1.59
N ILE A 229 9.16 3.36 -2.69
CA ILE A 229 10.29 2.58 -3.19
C ILE A 229 11.43 3.51 -3.63
N LEU A 230 11.08 4.62 -4.31
CA LEU A 230 12.04 5.67 -4.67
C LEU A 230 12.77 6.20 -3.43
N THR A 231 12.04 6.45 -2.35
CA THR A 231 12.62 6.94 -1.09
C THR A 231 13.61 5.93 -0.50
N TYR A 232 13.28 4.65 -0.47
CA TYR A 232 14.21 3.62 0.05
C TYR A 232 15.41 3.43 -0.88
N ALA A 233 15.20 3.60 -2.18
CA ALA A 233 16.26 3.51 -3.17
C ALA A 233 17.33 4.60 -3.03
N ILE A 234 17.06 5.69 -2.30
CA ILE A 234 18.07 6.69 -1.90
C ILE A 234 19.22 6.05 -1.10
N TYR A 235 18.97 4.92 -0.43
CA TYR A 235 19.90 4.24 0.47
C TYR A 235 20.57 3.00 -0.17
N LEU A 236 20.42 2.79 -1.47
CA LEU A 236 21.08 1.72 -2.23
C LEU A 236 22.58 1.96 -2.40
N ARG A 237 23.41 0.93 -2.49
CA ARG A 237 24.80 1.10 -2.93
C ARG A 237 24.84 1.38 -4.42
N LYS A 238 25.98 1.91 -4.90
CA LYS A 238 26.15 2.20 -6.33
C LYS A 238 26.05 0.95 -7.20
N ARG A 239 26.51 -0.21 -6.71
CA ARG A 239 26.53 -1.48 -7.44
C ARG A 239 25.32 -2.38 -7.16
N ASP A 240 24.32 -1.91 -6.41
CA ASP A 240 23.14 -2.73 -6.15
C ASP A 240 22.29 -2.81 -7.42
N ASP A 241 21.91 -4.03 -7.78
CA ASP A 241 21.04 -4.32 -8.91
C ASP A 241 19.66 -3.65 -8.74
N ILE A 242 19.10 -3.08 -9.83
CA ILE A 242 17.75 -2.52 -9.82
C ILE A 242 16.69 -3.55 -10.25
N ALA A 243 16.91 -4.23 -11.39
CA ALA A 243 15.92 -5.10 -12.02
C ALA A 243 15.54 -6.32 -11.18
N LEU A 244 16.53 -7.03 -10.63
CA LEU A 244 16.34 -8.18 -9.76
C LEU A 244 15.69 -7.78 -8.44
N ASN A 245 16.15 -6.68 -7.82
CA ASN A 245 15.55 -6.22 -6.56
C ASN A 245 14.09 -5.80 -6.76
N ALA A 246 13.77 -5.09 -7.85
CA ALA A 246 12.41 -4.75 -8.24
C ALA A 246 11.53 -6.00 -8.45
N SER A 247 12.07 -7.02 -9.15
CA SER A 247 11.37 -8.28 -9.41
C SER A 247 11.07 -9.04 -8.13
N LEU A 248 12.04 -9.16 -7.22
CA LEU A 248 11.86 -9.84 -5.93
C LEU A 248 10.75 -9.19 -5.09
N ILE A 249 10.63 -7.86 -5.14
CA ILE A 249 9.55 -7.15 -4.44
C ILE A 249 8.20 -7.42 -5.08
N GLY A 250 8.10 -7.32 -6.41
CA GLY A 250 6.86 -7.58 -7.12
C GLY A 250 6.35 -9.01 -6.93
N PHE A 251 7.23 -10.01 -7.09
CA PHE A 251 6.88 -11.41 -6.87
C PHE A 251 6.62 -11.71 -5.39
N GLY A 252 7.44 -11.17 -4.48
CA GLY A 252 7.26 -11.37 -3.04
C GLY A 252 5.92 -10.81 -2.56
N ASN A 253 5.56 -9.60 -2.99
CA ASN A 253 4.25 -9.00 -2.75
C ASN A 253 3.11 -9.92 -3.17
N ASN A 254 3.10 -10.32 -4.44
CA ASN A 254 2.03 -11.13 -5.02
C ASN A 254 1.97 -12.52 -4.37
N SER A 255 3.11 -13.09 -3.98
CA SER A 255 3.17 -14.36 -3.27
C SER A 255 2.46 -14.27 -1.91
N ILE A 256 2.67 -13.18 -1.16
CA ILE A 256 1.96 -12.96 0.11
C ILE A 256 0.46 -12.75 -0.12
N SER A 257 0.06 -11.98 -1.14
CA SER A 257 -1.36 -11.81 -1.51
C SER A 257 -2.02 -13.16 -1.84
N LEU A 258 -1.36 -14.02 -2.61
CA LEU A 258 -1.86 -15.36 -2.93
C LEU A 258 -1.99 -16.23 -1.68
N ILE A 259 -0.98 -16.26 -0.80
CA ILE A 259 -1.03 -17.04 0.43
C ILE A 259 -2.14 -16.53 1.36
N ALA A 260 -2.30 -15.22 1.51
CA ALA A 260 -3.40 -14.63 2.25
C ALA A 260 -4.77 -15.00 1.64
N GLY A 261 -4.88 -14.94 0.31
CA GLY A 261 -6.05 -15.43 -0.41
C GLY A 261 -6.38 -16.89 -0.06
N ILE A 262 -5.41 -17.79 -0.13
CA ILE A 262 -5.58 -19.20 0.23
C ILE A 262 -6.05 -19.35 1.68
N ILE A 263 -5.42 -18.65 2.63
CA ILE A 263 -5.80 -18.69 4.05
C ILE A 263 -7.27 -18.30 4.22
N ILE A 264 -7.67 -17.18 3.62
CA ILE A 264 -8.99 -16.58 3.83
C ILE A 264 -10.08 -17.38 3.13
N PHE A 265 -9.86 -17.82 1.89
CA PHE A 265 -10.81 -18.67 1.16
C PHE A 265 -10.95 -20.04 1.83
N SER A 266 -9.85 -20.70 2.18
CA SER A 266 -9.88 -22.00 2.86
C SER A 266 -10.64 -21.93 4.19
N THR A 267 -10.32 -20.94 5.03
CA THR A 267 -10.95 -20.76 6.34
C THR A 267 -12.43 -20.42 6.20
N THR A 268 -12.80 -19.57 5.24
CA THR A 268 -14.20 -19.16 5.07
C THR A 268 -15.05 -20.31 4.52
N PHE A 269 -14.57 -21.05 3.52
CA PHE A 269 -15.29 -22.22 3.01
C PHE A 269 -15.40 -23.35 4.04
N ALA A 270 -14.41 -23.49 4.93
CA ALA A 270 -14.43 -24.49 5.98
C ALA A 270 -15.39 -24.16 7.14
N LEU A 271 -15.44 -22.89 7.57
CA LEU A 271 -16.05 -22.50 8.85
C LEU A 271 -17.32 -21.65 8.71
N SER A 272 -17.64 -21.17 7.50
CA SER A 272 -18.81 -20.33 7.31
C SER A 272 -20.09 -21.15 7.12
N ASN A 273 -21.15 -20.76 7.85
CA ASN A 273 -22.51 -21.23 7.58
C ASN A 273 -23.10 -20.41 6.42
N GLY A 274 -23.80 -21.02 5.46
CA GLY A 274 -24.41 -20.32 4.33
C GLY A 274 -23.45 -20.12 3.15
N ASN A 275 -23.68 -19.10 2.31
CA ASN A 275 -22.87 -18.83 1.12
C ASN A 275 -21.51 -18.20 1.50
N PRO A 276 -20.37 -18.90 1.29
CA PRO A 276 -19.06 -18.37 1.65
C PRO A 276 -18.70 -17.11 0.86
N LEU A 277 -19.19 -16.97 -0.38
CA LEU A 277 -18.84 -15.86 -1.26
C LEU A 277 -19.47 -14.54 -0.81
N GLU A 278 -20.69 -14.58 -0.30
CA GLU A 278 -21.34 -13.40 0.29
C GLU A 278 -20.52 -12.88 1.47
N LYS A 279 -20.04 -13.79 2.32
CA LYS A 279 -19.20 -13.46 3.49
C LYS A 279 -17.84 -12.90 3.11
N LEU A 280 -17.25 -13.40 2.03
CA LEU A 280 -15.99 -12.88 1.50
C LEU A 280 -16.17 -11.52 0.79
N SER A 281 -17.38 -11.23 0.32
CA SER A 281 -17.69 -10.02 -0.43
C SER A 281 -18.27 -8.89 0.42
N VAL A 282 -18.43 -9.10 1.73
CA VAL A 282 -18.96 -8.09 2.67
C VAL A 282 -18.07 -6.85 2.67
N SER A 283 -18.62 -5.74 2.17
CA SER A 283 -18.08 -4.40 2.37
C SER A 283 -18.66 -3.84 3.67
N GLY A 284 -17.83 -3.64 4.68
CA GLY A 284 -18.19 -2.85 5.88
C GLY A 284 -17.77 -1.39 5.73
N PRO A 285 -18.05 -0.52 6.72
CA PRO A 285 -17.53 0.84 6.75
C PRO A 285 -16.00 0.83 6.53
N ALA A 286 -15.48 1.73 5.69
CA ALA A 286 -14.06 1.79 5.34
C ALA A 286 -13.47 0.48 4.78
N ASN A 287 -14.30 -0.34 4.12
CA ASN A 287 -13.89 -1.64 3.56
C ASN A 287 -13.33 -2.63 4.61
N THR A 288 -13.63 -2.45 5.91
CA THR A 288 -13.07 -3.27 7.00
C THR A 288 -13.92 -4.50 7.36
N GLY A 289 -15.16 -4.59 6.86
CA GLY A 289 -16.15 -5.59 7.29
C GLY A 289 -15.67 -7.03 7.21
N MET A 290 -14.92 -7.40 6.17
CA MET A 290 -14.33 -8.73 6.07
C MET A 290 -13.37 -9.02 7.24
N THR A 291 -12.44 -8.12 7.54
CA THR A 291 -11.33 -8.43 8.44
C THR A 291 -11.59 -8.10 9.90
N LEU A 292 -12.33 -7.04 10.20
CA LEU A 292 -12.56 -6.59 11.57
C LEU A 292 -13.86 -7.12 12.17
N ILE A 293 -14.74 -7.71 11.36
CA ILE A 293 -16.01 -8.28 11.79
C ILE A 293 -16.07 -9.77 11.46
N MET A 294 -15.92 -10.14 10.18
CA MET A 294 -16.11 -11.54 9.76
C MET A 294 -14.97 -12.48 10.20
N LEU A 295 -13.70 -12.10 10.05
CA LEU A 295 -12.59 -12.98 10.42
C LEU A 295 -12.52 -13.33 11.91
N PRO A 296 -12.70 -12.38 12.86
CA PRO A 296 -12.84 -12.72 14.28
C PRO A 296 -13.92 -13.78 14.54
N GLN A 297 -15.07 -13.67 13.86
CA GLN A 297 -16.16 -14.64 13.96
C GLN A 297 -15.79 -16.02 13.40
N LEU A 298 -14.95 -16.09 12.37
CA LEU A 298 -14.46 -17.37 11.86
C LEU A 298 -13.42 -17.98 12.81
N PHE A 299 -12.52 -17.16 13.38
CA PHE A 299 -11.53 -17.66 14.34
C PHE A 299 -12.15 -18.23 15.61
N SER A 300 -13.27 -17.68 16.09
CA SER A 300 -13.98 -18.26 17.25
C SER A 300 -14.59 -19.63 16.99
N LYS A 301 -14.64 -20.08 15.73
CA LYS A 301 -15.15 -21.38 15.30
C LYS A 301 -14.06 -22.34 14.83
N LEU A 302 -12.78 -21.96 14.96
CA LEU A 302 -11.65 -22.74 14.43
C LEU A 302 -11.47 -24.09 15.15
N SER A 303 -11.85 -24.17 16.42
CA SER A 303 -11.78 -25.35 17.29
C SER A 303 -12.75 -25.21 18.46
N ASN A 304 -13.02 -26.31 19.16
CA ASN A 304 -13.76 -26.31 20.43
C ASN A 304 -12.94 -25.71 21.59
N SER A 305 -11.62 -25.52 21.41
CA SER A 305 -10.75 -24.92 22.42
C SER A 305 -10.60 -23.41 22.22
N PHE A 306 -11.02 -22.65 23.22
CA PHE A 306 -10.84 -21.19 23.26
C PHE A 306 -9.38 -20.77 23.07
N PHE A 307 -8.44 -21.48 23.72
CA PHE A 307 -7.01 -21.18 23.64
C PHE A 307 -6.47 -21.31 22.21
N VAL A 308 -6.89 -22.35 21.49
CA VAL A 308 -6.49 -22.55 20.08
C VAL A 308 -7.03 -21.41 19.21
N ASN A 309 -8.29 -21.02 19.42
CA ASN A 309 -8.92 -19.95 18.65
C ASN A 309 -8.23 -18.60 18.91
N SER A 310 -7.94 -18.30 20.19
CA SER A 310 -7.21 -17.09 20.60
C SER A 310 -5.79 -17.05 20.08
N PHE A 311 -5.09 -18.18 20.06
CA PHE A 311 -3.75 -18.27 19.50
C PHE A 311 -3.74 -17.91 18.00
N PHE A 312 -4.58 -18.54 17.18
CA PHE A 312 -4.60 -18.28 15.75
C PHE A 312 -5.16 -16.90 15.38
N ALA A 313 -6.16 -16.40 16.11
CA ALA A 313 -6.63 -15.02 15.96
C ALA A 313 -5.51 -14.02 16.27
N SER A 314 -4.75 -14.27 17.34
CA SER A 314 -3.63 -13.41 17.73
C SER A 314 -2.49 -13.44 16.72
N LEU A 315 -2.16 -14.59 16.16
CA LEU A 315 -1.20 -14.69 15.06
C LEU A 315 -1.67 -13.89 13.84
N PHE A 316 -2.94 -14.00 13.45
CA PHE A 316 -3.48 -13.27 12.31
C PHE A 316 -3.42 -11.75 12.52
N PHE A 317 -3.91 -11.24 13.65
CA PHE A 317 -3.88 -9.81 13.92
C PHE A 317 -2.47 -9.27 14.20
N LEU A 318 -1.56 -10.11 14.71
CA LEU A 318 -0.14 -9.77 14.80
C LEU A 318 0.46 -9.59 13.42
N ALA A 319 0.24 -10.54 12.50
CA ALA A 319 0.67 -10.43 11.10
C ALA A 319 0.10 -9.17 10.44
N LEU A 320 -1.20 -8.92 10.59
CA LEU A 320 -1.84 -7.73 10.04
C LEU A 320 -1.25 -6.43 10.63
N SER A 321 -1.00 -6.39 11.94
CA SER A 321 -0.37 -5.23 12.59
C SER A 321 1.08 -5.03 12.16
N MET A 322 1.84 -6.11 11.94
CA MET A 322 3.21 -6.04 11.41
C MET A 322 3.22 -5.46 10.00
N ALA A 323 2.36 -5.98 9.10
CA ALA A 323 2.23 -5.50 7.73
C ALA A 323 1.79 -4.03 7.67
N ALA A 324 0.80 -3.64 8.49
CA ALA A 324 0.38 -2.25 8.59
C ALA A 324 1.52 -1.34 9.05
N PHE A 325 2.21 -1.73 10.12
CA PHE A 325 3.24 -0.90 10.73
C PHE A 325 4.48 -0.74 9.83
N THR A 326 4.88 -1.77 9.08
CA THR A 326 6.01 -1.66 8.14
C THR A 326 5.73 -0.67 7.00
N SER A 327 4.53 -0.68 6.42
CA SER A 327 4.15 0.30 5.40
C SER A 327 4.10 1.74 5.98
N LEU A 328 3.60 1.89 7.22
CA LEU A 328 3.54 3.19 7.90
C LEU A 328 4.95 3.78 8.10
N ILE A 329 5.94 2.97 8.50
CA ILE A 329 7.35 3.40 8.64
C ILE A 329 7.85 4.01 7.32
N SER A 330 7.52 3.40 6.18
CA SER A 330 7.94 3.91 4.87
C SER A 330 7.31 5.24 4.49
N MET A 331 6.04 5.45 4.84
CA MET A 331 5.34 6.73 4.61
C MET A 331 5.90 7.86 5.48
N ILE A 332 6.24 7.55 6.74
CA ILE A 332 6.91 8.50 7.66
C ILE A 332 8.29 8.87 7.11
N GLU A 333 9.08 7.90 6.63
CA GLU A 333 10.40 8.17 6.03
C GLU A 333 10.27 9.02 4.76
N LEU A 334 9.32 8.72 3.85
CA LEU A 334 9.09 9.53 2.64
C LEU A 334 8.78 10.97 2.98
N THR A 335 7.89 11.21 3.95
CA THR A 335 7.49 12.56 4.36
C THR A 335 8.68 13.29 5.01
N SER A 336 9.35 12.62 5.95
CA SER A 336 10.53 13.17 6.64
C SER A 336 11.67 13.49 5.67
N LYS A 337 11.90 12.62 4.69
CA LYS A 337 12.95 12.79 3.67
C LYS A 337 12.60 13.92 2.69
N SER A 338 11.33 14.05 2.32
CA SER A 338 10.85 15.16 1.48
C SER A 338 11.07 16.52 2.18
N LEU A 339 10.75 16.62 3.47
CA LEU A 339 11.04 17.82 4.27
C LEU A 339 12.55 18.08 4.41
N THR A 340 13.34 17.01 4.58
CA THR A 340 14.81 17.13 4.69
C THR A 340 15.43 17.69 3.41
N ASP A 341 14.95 17.25 2.24
CA ASP A 341 15.42 17.75 0.95
C ASP A 341 15.03 19.22 0.68
N LEU A 342 14.04 19.74 1.39
CA LEU A 342 13.67 21.16 1.39
C LEU A 342 14.50 22.01 2.36
N GLY A 343 15.51 21.42 3.02
CA GLY A 343 16.45 22.11 3.89
C GLY A 343 16.14 22.03 5.38
N ILE A 344 15.11 21.30 5.79
CA ILE A 344 14.80 21.07 7.21
C ILE A 344 15.77 20.01 7.76
N THR A 345 16.29 20.19 8.98
CA THR A 345 17.15 19.17 9.59
C THR A 345 16.37 17.88 9.86
N ARG A 346 17.01 16.71 9.68
CA ARG A 346 16.33 15.39 9.79
C ARG A 346 15.49 15.27 11.08
N ASN A 347 16.03 15.67 12.24
CA ASN A 347 15.31 15.57 13.52
C ASN A 347 14.05 16.44 13.55
N LYS A 348 14.12 17.67 13.02
CA LYS A 348 12.95 18.55 12.90
C LYS A 348 11.95 18.02 11.87
N ALA A 349 12.45 17.48 10.76
CA ALA A 349 11.61 16.89 9.71
C ALA A 349 10.80 15.69 10.24
N ILE A 350 11.43 14.81 11.04
CA ILE A 350 10.75 13.69 11.70
C ILE A 350 9.70 14.23 12.68
N PHE A 351 10.09 15.17 13.55
CA PHE A 351 9.16 15.78 14.50
C PHE A 351 7.93 16.39 13.82
N TYR A 352 8.13 17.19 12.76
CA TYR A 352 7.02 17.77 12.00
C TYR A 352 6.18 16.70 11.32
N THR A 353 6.80 15.64 10.77
CA THR A 353 6.08 14.51 10.18
C THR A 353 5.20 13.82 11.22
N THR A 354 5.69 13.60 12.44
CA THR A 354 4.91 13.02 13.54
C THR A 354 3.71 13.89 13.89
N ILE A 355 3.93 15.20 14.09
CA ILE A 355 2.87 16.13 14.47
C ILE A 355 1.81 16.26 13.37
N ILE A 356 2.24 16.41 12.11
CA ILE A 356 1.34 16.49 10.96
C ILE A 356 0.57 15.18 10.81
N GLY A 357 1.24 14.03 10.89
CA GLY A 357 0.58 12.72 10.77
C GLY A 357 -0.44 12.44 11.88
N ILE A 358 -0.19 12.92 13.10
CA ILE A 358 -1.19 12.88 14.18
C ILE A 358 -2.33 13.83 13.84
N LEU A 359 -2.06 15.13 13.70
CA LEU A 359 -3.09 16.17 13.53
C LEU A 359 -4.03 15.90 12.35
N PHE A 360 -3.48 15.56 11.19
CA PHE A 360 -4.28 15.33 9.99
C PHE A 360 -4.92 13.93 9.94
N GLY A 361 -4.51 13.00 10.81
CA GLY A 361 -5.22 11.73 10.98
C GLY A 361 -6.37 11.79 11.99
N ILE A 362 -6.42 12.82 12.87
CA ILE A 362 -7.52 13.00 13.85
C ILE A 362 -8.90 12.94 13.18
N PRO A 363 -9.18 13.65 12.06
CA PRO A 363 -10.49 13.59 11.43
C PRO A 363 -10.89 12.17 11.01
N SER A 364 -9.97 11.41 10.43
CA SER A 364 -10.19 10.01 10.04
C SER A 364 -10.30 9.05 11.23
N ALA A 365 -9.75 9.41 12.40
CA ALA A 365 -9.86 8.61 13.62
C ALA A 365 -11.20 8.82 14.36
N ILE A 366 -11.78 10.01 14.23
CA ILE A 366 -13.08 10.36 14.84
C ILE A 366 -14.23 9.96 13.93
N ASP A 367 -14.06 10.14 12.62
CA ASP A 367 -15.11 9.90 11.63
C ASP A 367 -14.61 9.01 10.49
N THR A 368 -15.26 7.86 10.35
CA THR A 368 -14.94 6.88 9.31
C THR A 368 -15.35 7.35 7.91
N ASP A 369 -16.33 8.24 7.79
CA ASP A 369 -16.72 8.78 6.48
C ASP A 369 -15.61 9.69 5.92
N ILE A 370 -14.91 10.40 6.81
CA ILE A 370 -13.71 11.15 6.44
C ILE A 370 -12.59 10.19 6.02
N LEU A 371 -12.38 9.09 6.77
CA LEU A 371 -11.41 8.07 6.37
C LEU A 371 -11.70 7.48 4.99
N ILE A 372 -12.96 7.13 4.72
CA ILE A 372 -13.43 6.61 3.43
C ILE A 372 -13.17 7.64 2.32
N ASN A 373 -13.52 8.90 2.56
CA ASN A 373 -13.26 9.99 1.61
C ASN A 373 -11.76 10.12 1.30
N GLN A 374 -10.90 10.11 2.32
CA GLN A 374 -9.45 10.26 2.13
C GLN A 374 -8.83 9.02 1.45
N ASP A 375 -9.28 7.81 1.78
CA ASP A 375 -8.86 6.58 1.10
C ASP A 375 -9.24 6.61 -0.39
N TRP A 376 -10.45 7.07 -0.71
CA TRP A 376 -10.90 7.27 -2.08
C TRP A 376 -10.06 8.31 -2.85
N VAL A 377 -9.98 9.54 -2.32
CA VAL A 377 -9.35 10.67 -3.01
C VAL A 377 -7.87 10.42 -3.27
N TRP A 378 -7.14 9.94 -2.26
CA TRP A 378 -5.70 9.72 -2.38
C TRP A 378 -5.38 8.36 -2.99
N GLY A 379 -6.25 7.36 -2.81
CA GLY A 379 -6.18 6.08 -3.51
C GLY A 379 -6.24 6.24 -5.03
N VAL A 380 -7.20 7.02 -5.55
CA VAL A 380 -7.26 7.35 -6.99
C VAL A 380 -6.11 8.27 -7.40
N GLY A 381 -5.67 9.17 -6.50
CA GLY A 381 -4.51 10.05 -6.71
C GLY A 381 -3.20 9.30 -6.98
N LEU A 382 -3.04 8.07 -6.51
CA LEU A 382 -1.86 7.24 -6.80
C LEU A 382 -1.70 6.91 -8.28
N ILE A 383 -2.79 6.85 -9.04
CA ILE A 383 -2.74 6.61 -10.48
C ILE A 383 -2.07 7.81 -11.17
N ILE A 384 -2.36 9.03 -10.71
CA ILE A 384 -1.69 10.26 -11.16
C ILE A 384 -0.20 10.23 -10.76
N SER A 385 0.11 9.78 -9.54
CA SER A 385 1.50 9.62 -9.07
C SER A 385 2.32 8.67 -9.96
N GLY A 386 1.77 7.51 -10.30
CA GLY A 386 2.40 6.57 -11.24
C GLY A 386 2.62 7.19 -12.64
N ALA A 387 1.63 7.95 -13.14
CA ALA A 387 1.76 8.68 -14.40
C ALA A 387 2.87 9.75 -14.35
N PHE A 388 3.02 10.48 -13.24
CA PHE A 388 4.10 11.45 -13.06
C PHE A 388 5.49 10.81 -12.99
N ILE A 389 5.62 9.64 -12.37
CA ILE A 389 6.87 8.88 -12.40
C ILE A 389 7.20 8.48 -13.83
N ALA A 390 6.24 7.88 -14.57
CA ALA A 390 6.44 7.52 -15.98
C ALA A 390 6.80 8.74 -16.84
N PHE A 391 6.09 9.87 -16.66
CA PHE A 391 6.37 11.13 -17.33
C PHE A 391 7.81 11.60 -17.10
N SER A 392 8.33 11.49 -15.87
CA SER A 392 9.69 11.91 -15.55
C SER A 392 10.75 11.07 -16.29
N VAL A 393 10.51 9.76 -16.44
CA VAL A 393 11.35 8.84 -17.23
C VAL A 393 11.26 9.18 -18.71
N ILE A 394 10.06 9.44 -19.23
CA ILE A 394 9.85 9.88 -20.62
C ILE A 394 10.65 11.16 -20.89
N LYS A 395 10.62 12.12 -19.96
CA LYS A 395 11.29 13.41 -20.15
C LYS A 395 12.83 13.30 -20.09
N PHE A 396 13.35 12.42 -19.25
CA PHE A 396 14.78 12.08 -19.22
C PHE A 396 15.24 11.37 -20.51
N GLY A 397 14.31 10.66 -21.16
CA GLY A 397 14.54 9.84 -22.35
C GLY A 397 14.61 8.37 -21.97
N VAL A 398 13.58 7.59 -22.34
CA VAL A 398 13.39 6.23 -21.81
C VAL A 398 14.53 5.27 -22.20
N GLU A 399 15.06 5.37 -23.42
CA GLU A 399 16.20 4.54 -23.82
C GLU A 399 17.45 4.89 -23.01
N LYS A 400 17.74 6.18 -22.86
CA LYS A 400 18.84 6.69 -22.04
C LYS A 400 18.71 6.23 -20.58
N PHE A 401 17.51 6.36 -20.02
CA PHE A 401 17.19 5.90 -18.67
C PHE A 401 17.49 4.40 -18.51
N ARG A 402 17.05 3.57 -19.46
CA ARG A 402 17.28 2.13 -19.44
C ARG A 402 18.76 1.78 -19.55
N THR A 403 19.47 2.37 -20.51
CA THR A 403 20.88 2.01 -20.78
C THR A 403 21.85 2.59 -19.77
N GLU A 404 21.59 3.77 -19.23
CA GLU A 404 22.53 4.46 -18.31
C GLU A 404 22.22 4.24 -16.83
N LEU A 405 20.94 4.04 -16.46
CA LEU A 405 20.55 3.96 -15.04
C LEU A 405 20.15 2.57 -14.59
N ILE A 406 19.57 1.74 -15.47
CA ILE A 406 19.12 0.39 -15.12
C ILE A 406 20.20 -0.65 -15.42
N ILE A 407 20.65 -0.74 -16.68
CA ILE A 407 21.50 -1.84 -17.16
C ILE A 407 22.88 -1.94 -16.50
N PRO A 408 23.63 -0.86 -16.21
CA PRO A 408 25.06 -0.98 -15.86
C PRO A 408 25.40 -1.87 -14.66
N ASP A 409 24.48 -2.01 -13.71
CA ASP A 409 24.66 -2.85 -12.50
C ASP A 409 23.61 -3.97 -12.41
N SER A 410 22.92 -4.33 -13.51
CA SER A 410 21.84 -5.33 -13.48
C SER A 410 22.33 -6.73 -13.88
N ASP A 411 22.06 -7.71 -13.02
CA ASP A 411 22.17 -9.15 -13.24
C ASP A 411 21.22 -9.60 -14.38
N PHE A 412 20.04 -8.97 -14.50
CA PHE A 412 19.07 -9.20 -15.57
C PHE A 412 18.94 -8.01 -16.51
N HIS A 413 19.16 -8.25 -17.80
CA HIS A 413 19.11 -7.19 -18.82
C HIS A 413 17.66 -6.86 -19.20
N ILE A 414 17.20 -5.69 -18.78
CA ILE A 414 15.89 -5.16 -19.16
C ILE A 414 15.88 -4.78 -20.65
N GLY A 415 15.06 -5.47 -21.44
CA GLY A 415 14.93 -5.28 -22.88
C GLY A 415 14.15 -4.03 -23.29
N LYS A 416 14.04 -3.81 -24.60
CA LYS A 416 13.34 -2.65 -25.19
C LYS A 416 11.84 -2.60 -24.92
N ILE A 417 11.23 -3.71 -24.51
CA ILE A 417 9.82 -3.76 -24.10
C ILE A 417 9.57 -2.76 -22.96
N TYR A 418 10.50 -2.62 -22.01
CA TYR A 418 10.41 -1.63 -20.95
C TYR A 418 10.16 -0.21 -21.48
N ASN A 419 10.81 0.16 -22.58
CA ASN A 419 10.63 1.48 -23.17
C ASN A 419 9.20 1.69 -23.67
N PHE A 420 8.64 0.67 -24.31
CA PHE A 420 7.26 0.70 -24.78
C PHE A 420 6.27 0.80 -23.62
N LEU A 421 6.49 0.01 -22.56
CA LEU A 421 5.64 0.00 -21.37
C LEU A 421 5.61 1.38 -20.69
N ILE A 422 6.77 1.96 -20.39
CA ILE A 422 6.86 3.29 -19.75
C ILE A 422 6.33 4.40 -20.67
N LYS A 423 6.69 4.38 -21.96
CA LYS A 423 6.40 5.49 -22.88
C LYS A 423 4.94 5.55 -23.30
N TYR A 424 4.29 4.40 -23.48
CA TYR A 424 2.95 4.33 -24.06
C TYR A 424 1.96 3.62 -23.14
N LEU A 425 2.27 2.40 -22.70
CA LEU A 425 1.27 1.57 -22.02
C LEU A 425 0.85 2.15 -20.67
N ILE A 426 1.79 2.53 -19.81
CA ILE A 426 1.49 3.08 -18.48
C ILE A 426 0.71 4.40 -18.57
N PRO A 427 1.09 5.39 -19.40
CA PRO A 427 0.27 6.58 -19.60
C PRO A 427 -1.16 6.27 -20.05
N ILE A 428 -1.35 5.32 -20.98
CA ILE A 428 -2.68 4.91 -21.43
C ILE A 428 -3.46 4.26 -20.29
N GLN A 429 -2.85 3.31 -19.58
CA GLN A 429 -3.46 2.63 -18.43
C GLN A 429 -3.87 3.63 -17.34
N ALA A 430 -3.04 4.62 -17.04
CA ALA A 430 -3.35 5.66 -16.07
C ALA A 430 -4.57 6.49 -16.50
N ILE A 431 -4.65 6.91 -17.77
CA ILE A 431 -5.79 7.65 -18.31
C ILE A 431 -7.06 6.80 -18.26
N VAL A 432 -7.00 5.53 -18.68
CA VAL A 432 -8.13 4.61 -18.68
C VAL A 432 -8.65 4.38 -17.26
N LEU A 433 -7.76 4.11 -16.29
CA LEU A 433 -8.15 3.91 -14.89
C LEU A 433 -8.73 5.17 -14.26
N LEU A 434 -8.10 6.34 -14.49
CA LEU A 434 -8.62 7.61 -13.97
C LEU A 434 -10.01 7.89 -14.53
N PHE A 435 -10.17 7.78 -15.85
CA PHE A 435 -11.49 7.95 -16.48
C PHE A 435 -12.50 6.97 -15.90
N TRP A 436 -12.14 5.69 -15.79
CA TRP A 436 -13.02 4.67 -15.25
C TRP A 436 -13.48 4.95 -13.83
N TRP A 437 -12.57 5.23 -12.90
CA TRP A 437 -12.91 5.46 -11.49
C TRP A 437 -13.73 6.74 -11.31
N LEU A 438 -13.37 7.82 -12.02
CA LEU A 438 -14.13 9.07 -11.96
C LEU A 438 -15.53 8.90 -12.59
N TYR A 439 -15.64 8.24 -13.74
CA TYR A 439 -16.92 7.98 -14.39
C TYR A 439 -17.80 7.03 -13.57
N SER A 440 -17.22 5.96 -13.03
CA SER A 440 -17.98 5.01 -12.21
C SER A 440 -18.56 5.69 -10.97
N SER A 441 -17.84 6.67 -10.40
CA SER A 441 -18.35 7.44 -9.28
C SER A 441 -19.57 8.32 -9.58
N VAL A 442 -19.75 8.72 -10.84
CA VAL A 442 -20.96 9.41 -11.29
C VAL A 442 -22.17 8.48 -11.29
N LEU A 443 -21.95 7.18 -11.50
CA LEU A 443 -23.03 6.20 -11.60
C LEU A 443 -23.55 5.75 -10.24
N TRP A 444 -22.71 5.73 -9.19
CA TRP A 444 -23.12 5.26 -7.86
C TRP A 444 -23.44 6.36 -6.86
N ASP A 445 -23.03 7.62 -7.10
CA ASP A 445 -23.37 8.76 -6.24
C ASP A 445 -24.21 9.80 -6.99
N SER A 446 -25.45 9.99 -6.55
CA SER A 446 -26.35 11.02 -7.09
C SER A 446 -25.82 12.44 -6.89
N GLN A 447 -24.98 12.67 -5.88
CA GLN A 447 -24.33 13.96 -5.58
C GLN A 447 -22.89 14.00 -6.09
N TRP A 448 -22.59 13.38 -7.22
CA TRP A 448 -21.23 13.18 -7.72
C TRP A 448 -20.35 14.44 -7.87
N LEU A 449 -20.93 15.64 -7.97
CA LEU A 449 -20.20 16.93 -7.99
C LEU A 449 -20.00 17.57 -6.62
N ASN A 450 -20.68 17.09 -5.57
CA ASN A 450 -20.57 17.66 -4.24
C ASN A 450 -19.17 17.37 -3.65
N PRO A 451 -18.35 18.39 -3.39
CA PRO A 451 -16.96 18.18 -2.94
C PRO A 451 -16.84 17.61 -1.52
N PHE A 452 -17.95 17.59 -0.76
CA PHE A 452 -17.98 17.15 0.64
C PHE A 452 -18.57 15.75 0.85
N HIS A 453 -19.09 15.10 -0.19
CA HIS A 453 -19.61 13.74 -0.06
C HIS A 453 -18.48 12.71 -0.20
N ALA A 454 -18.59 11.59 0.51
CA ALA A 454 -17.59 10.52 0.47
C ALA A 454 -17.71 9.76 -0.87
N GLU A 455 -16.57 9.47 -1.50
CA GLU A 455 -16.45 8.56 -2.66
C GLU A 455 -17.00 9.05 -4.02
N ASN A 456 -16.82 10.35 -4.34
CA ASN A 456 -17.18 10.87 -5.66
C ASN A 456 -16.06 11.63 -6.40
N VAL A 457 -16.34 12.02 -7.65
CA VAL A 457 -15.39 12.79 -8.48
C VAL A 457 -15.26 14.23 -8.02
N GLY A 458 -16.32 14.86 -7.52
CA GLY A 458 -16.32 16.24 -7.04
C GLY A 458 -15.28 16.45 -5.93
N THR A 459 -15.23 15.54 -4.96
CA THR A 459 -14.26 15.60 -3.86
C THR A 459 -12.82 15.38 -4.34
N CYS A 460 -12.59 14.47 -5.30
CA CYS A 460 -11.29 14.27 -5.92
C CYS A 460 -10.79 15.54 -6.62
N LEU A 461 -11.60 16.10 -7.52
CA LEU A 461 -11.23 17.28 -8.30
C LEU A 461 -10.96 18.50 -7.40
N PHE A 462 -11.78 18.67 -6.37
CA PHE A 462 -11.61 19.77 -5.41
C PHE A 462 -10.29 19.64 -4.64
N GLN A 463 -10.05 18.51 -4.00
CA GLN A 463 -8.85 18.31 -3.17
C GLN A 463 -7.57 18.28 -4.02
N TRP A 464 -7.58 17.59 -5.17
CA TRP A 464 -6.44 17.59 -6.08
C TRP A 464 -6.16 18.98 -6.66
N GLY A 465 -7.20 19.73 -7.04
CA GLY A 465 -7.07 21.08 -7.57
C GLY A 465 -6.39 22.04 -6.58
N ILE A 466 -6.77 21.97 -5.30
CA ILE A 466 -6.13 22.73 -4.22
C ILE A 466 -4.65 22.36 -4.11
N ILE A 467 -4.34 21.08 -4.00
CA ILE A 467 -2.96 20.62 -3.79
C ILE A 467 -2.07 20.91 -5.00
N ILE A 468 -2.54 20.63 -6.21
CA ILE A 468 -1.81 20.94 -7.44
C ILE A 468 -1.60 22.45 -7.55
N GLY A 469 -2.62 23.27 -7.29
CA GLY A 469 -2.52 24.72 -7.31
C GLY A 469 -1.47 25.24 -6.33
N VAL A 470 -1.49 24.77 -5.08
CA VAL A 470 -0.51 25.11 -4.04
C VAL A 470 0.91 24.70 -4.47
N LEU A 471 1.10 23.45 -4.91
CA LEU A 471 2.41 22.94 -5.33
C LEU A 471 2.97 23.69 -6.55
N MET A 472 2.13 24.06 -7.52
CA MET A 472 2.54 24.86 -8.67
C MET A 472 2.96 26.27 -8.28
N LEU A 473 2.26 26.91 -7.33
CA LEU A 473 2.65 28.21 -6.78
C LEU A 473 3.98 28.15 -6.03
N PHE A 474 4.17 27.12 -5.19
CA PHE A 474 5.44 26.89 -4.50
C PHE A 474 6.59 26.61 -5.47
N ASN A 475 6.35 25.83 -6.52
CA ASN A 475 7.33 25.53 -7.56
C ASN A 475 7.84 26.80 -8.24
N ARG A 476 6.95 27.77 -8.56
CA ARG A 476 7.37 29.07 -9.13
C ARG A 476 8.29 29.84 -8.17
N LYS A 477 7.97 29.87 -6.87
CA LYS A 477 8.80 30.52 -5.84
C LYS A 477 10.15 29.83 -5.65
N LEU A 478 10.19 28.50 -5.72
CA LEU A 478 11.41 27.72 -5.56
C LEU A 478 12.33 27.84 -6.78
N ILE A 479 11.81 27.92 -8.00
CA ILE A 479 12.62 28.18 -9.21
C ILE A 479 13.32 29.55 -9.13
N GLN A 480 12.66 30.56 -8.54
CA GLN A 480 13.22 31.90 -8.35
C GLN A 480 14.31 31.96 -7.27
N ARG A 481 14.26 31.04 -6.29
CA ARG A 481 15.25 30.90 -5.25
C ARG A 481 16.37 29.98 -5.76
N LYS A 482 17.63 30.42 -5.78
CA LYS A 482 18.81 29.56 -6.08
C LYS A 482 19.11 28.52 -4.97
N PHE A 483 18.08 27.97 -4.33
CA PHE A 483 18.22 26.81 -3.46
C PHE A 483 17.89 25.60 -4.31
N LEU A 484 18.94 24.90 -4.80
CA LEU A 484 19.00 23.54 -5.38
C LEU A 484 20.07 23.46 -6.47
#